data_AF-A0A939X1M5-F1
#
_entry.id   AF-A0A939X1M5-F1
#
_cell.length_a   1.000
_cell.length_b   1.000
_cell.length_c   1.000
_cell.angle_alpha   90.00
_cell.angle_beta   90.00
_cell.angle_gamma   90.00
#
_symmetry.space_group_name_H-M   'P 1'
#
loop_
_entity.id
_entity.type
_entity.pdbx_description
1 polymer ?
#
loop_
_entity_poly.entity_id
_entity_poly.type
_entity_poly.pdbx_seq_one_letter_code
_entity_poly.pdbx_strand_id
1 'polypeptide(L)'
;MSFSDSISAKEIILEGGVATTAVIFLQEAILNMIPFLFIAVILIIVDLYFGIKAAKKRGESIRPSRALRRTVGKAVEYVCWVILASTLSVAFNTQLIEWIVLGIVMGNELLSIITNYFEIHGYKIQGLNIFKIVGEKAGIDTSEVTVEKIPEKKAKKNADKAEK
;
A
#
# COMPACT_ATOMS: atom_id res chain seq x y z
N MET A 1 22.82 45.98 -20.37
CA MET A 1 22.18 44.73 -19.92
C MET A 1 21.17 44.37 -20.98
N SER A 2 21.37 43.25 -21.67
CA SER A 2 20.56 42.87 -22.84
C SER A 2 19.15 42.44 -22.38
N PHE A 3 18.14 42.67 -23.21
CA PHE A 3 16.76 42.17 -22.97
C PHE A 3 16.75 40.66 -22.66
N SER A 4 17.66 39.91 -23.29
CA SER A 4 17.88 38.47 -23.03
C SER A 4 18.30 38.16 -21.58
N ASP A 5 19.14 38.99 -20.96
CA ASP A 5 19.62 38.80 -19.59
C ASP A 5 18.48 38.96 -18.58
N SER A 6 17.53 39.86 -18.88
CA SER A 6 16.36 40.11 -18.02
C SER A 6 15.31 38.99 -18.08
N ILE A 7 15.17 38.32 -19.22
CA ILE A 7 14.28 37.15 -19.36
C ILE A 7 14.88 35.95 -18.64
N SER A 8 16.18 35.69 -18.84
CA SER A 8 16.90 34.62 -18.14
C SER A 8 16.86 34.80 -16.62
N ALA A 9 17.02 36.03 -16.10
CA ALA A 9 16.89 36.30 -14.67
C ALA A 9 15.48 36.03 -14.12
N LYS A 10 14.42 36.39 -14.86
CA LYS A 10 13.03 36.10 -14.46
C LYS A 10 12.73 34.61 -14.47
N GLU A 11 13.25 33.89 -15.46
CA GLU A 11 13.10 32.44 -15.59
C GLU A 11 13.78 31.72 -14.43
N ILE A 12 15.01 32.09 -14.08
CA ILE A 12 15.74 31.54 -12.91
C ILE A 12 15.00 31.83 -11.59
N ILE A 13 14.44 33.03 -11.42
CA ILE A 13 13.67 33.39 -10.21
C ILE A 13 12.36 32.60 -10.15
N LEU A 14 11.70 32.40 -11.29
CA LEU A 14 10.47 31.62 -11.37
C LEU A 14 10.72 30.13 -11.11
N GLU A 15 11.72 29.54 -11.76
CA GLU A 15 12.15 28.16 -11.55
C GLU A 15 12.58 27.92 -10.10
N GLY A 16 13.39 28.83 -9.54
CA GLY A 16 13.80 28.78 -8.14
C GLY A 16 12.62 28.88 -7.17
N GLY A 17 11.66 29.77 -7.46
CA GLY A 17 10.44 29.92 -6.66
C GLY A 17 9.57 28.67 -6.68
N VAL A 18 9.28 28.12 -7.87
CA VAL A 18 8.46 26.92 -8.05
C VAL A 18 9.12 25.68 -7.44
N ALA A 19 10.44 25.52 -7.61
CA ALA A 19 11.17 24.42 -6.99
C ALA A 19 11.12 24.51 -5.46
N THR A 20 11.29 25.71 -4.91
CA THR A 20 11.23 25.93 -3.46
C THR A 20 9.86 25.61 -2.89
N THR A 21 8.77 26.06 -3.54
CA THR A 21 7.42 25.77 -3.06
C THR A 21 7.07 24.28 -3.15
N ALA A 22 7.52 23.59 -4.22
CA ALA A 22 7.34 22.14 -4.35
C ALA A 22 8.11 21.37 -3.27
N VAL A 23 9.34 21.78 -2.93
CA VAL A 23 10.14 21.16 -1.87
C VAL A 23 9.51 21.39 -0.50
N ILE A 24 9.03 22.61 -0.21
CA ILE A 24 8.33 22.91 1.05
C ILE A 24 7.07 22.06 1.17
N PHE A 25 6.26 21.98 0.11
CA PHE A 25 5.07 21.13 0.10
C PHE A 25 5.41 19.65 0.38
N LEU A 26 6.43 19.10 -0.28
CA LEU A 26 6.87 17.73 -0.02
C LEU A 26 7.38 17.54 1.41
N GLN A 27 8.12 18.51 1.93
CA GLN A 27 8.62 18.48 3.29
C GLN A 27 7.47 18.49 4.31
N GLU A 28 6.48 19.37 4.14
CA GLU A 28 5.29 19.43 5.00
C GLU A 28 4.45 18.16 4.91
N ALA A 29 4.23 17.63 3.69
CA ALA A 29 3.53 16.37 3.47
C ALA A 29 4.22 15.22 4.21
N ILE A 30 5.55 15.11 4.11
CA ILE A 30 6.31 14.06 4.80
C ILE A 30 6.25 14.25 6.32
N LEU A 31 6.51 15.46 6.82
CA LEU A 31 6.57 15.75 8.26
C LEU A 31 5.25 15.45 8.95
N ASN A 32 4.13 15.91 8.38
CA ASN A 32 2.80 15.67 8.90
C ASN A 32 2.46 14.16 8.90
N MET A 33 3.05 13.38 7.98
CA MET A 33 2.80 11.95 7.84
C MET A 33 3.82 11.02 8.50
N ILE A 34 4.89 11.52 9.13
CA ILE A 34 5.85 10.69 9.88
C ILE A 34 5.17 9.66 10.81
N PRO A 35 4.16 10.01 11.63
CA PRO A 35 3.53 9.02 12.51
C PRO A 35 2.85 7.88 11.73
N PHE A 36 2.20 8.18 10.61
CA PHE A 36 1.56 7.17 9.75
C PHE A 36 2.58 6.30 9.02
N LEU A 37 3.67 6.90 8.53
CA LEU A 37 4.77 6.15 7.91
C LEU A 37 5.42 5.18 8.90
N PHE A 38 5.59 5.59 10.16
CA PHE A 38 6.13 4.73 11.20
C PHE A 38 5.23 3.51 11.47
N ILE A 39 3.92 3.75 11.56
CA ILE A 39 2.92 2.68 11.70
C ILE A 39 2.94 1.75 10.48
N ALA A 40 2.98 2.30 9.26
CA ALA A 40 3.05 1.52 8.02
C ALA A 40 4.29 0.63 7.99
N VAL A 41 5.46 1.13 8.39
CA VAL A 41 6.69 0.32 8.49
C VAL A 41 6.50 -0.87 9.45
N ILE A 42 5.90 -0.64 10.62
CA ILE A 42 5.60 -1.70 11.57
C ILE A 42 4.63 -2.73 10.96
N LEU A 43 3.54 -2.28 10.33
CA LEU A 43 2.56 -3.14 9.67
C LEU A 43 3.19 -3.99 8.55
N ILE A 44 4.06 -3.40 7.74
CA ILE A 44 4.78 -4.09 6.67
C ILE A 44 5.71 -5.18 7.23
N ILE A 45 6.43 -4.92 8.33
CA ILE A 45 7.29 -5.91 8.98
C ILE A 45 6.45 -7.06 9.54
N VAL A 46 5.34 -6.74 10.20
CA VAL A 46 4.40 -7.73 10.75
C VAL A 46 3.79 -8.58 9.65
N ASP A 47 3.35 -7.97 8.55
CA ASP A 47 2.82 -8.66 7.38
C ASP A 47 3.86 -9.59 6.75
N LEU A 48 5.11 -9.15 6.64
CA LEU A 48 6.20 -9.99 6.15
C LEU A 48 6.44 -11.19 7.06
N TYR A 49 6.45 -10.99 8.38
CA TYR A 49 6.64 -12.05 9.36
C TYR A 49 5.56 -13.12 9.28
N PHE A 50 4.29 -12.71 9.24
CA PHE A 50 3.17 -13.64 9.11
C PHE A 50 3.11 -14.28 7.72
N GLY A 51 3.41 -13.54 6.66
CA GLY A 51 3.50 -14.06 5.29
C GLY A 51 4.56 -15.15 5.14
N ILE A 52 5.73 -15.00 5.75
CA ILE A 52 6.78 -16.03 5.76
C ILE A 52 6.33 -17.27 6.53
N LYS A 53 5.69 -17.09 7.70
CA LYS A 53 5.15 -18.22 8.48
C LYS A 53 4.05 -18.98 7.74
N ALA A 54 3.16 -18.27 7.06
CA ALA A 54 2.11 -18.85 6.23
C ALA A 54 2.70 -19.65 5.06
N ALA A 55 3.68 -19.07 4.33
CA ALA A 55 4.39 -19.76 3.25
C ALA A 55 5.14 -21.02 3.74
N LYS A 56 5.77 -20.96 4.93
CA LYS A 56 6.42 -22.10 5.56
C LYS A 56 5.43 -23.22 5.88
N LYS A 57 4.22 -22.89 6.35
CA LYS A 57 3.14 -23.86 6.62
C LYS A 57 2.65 -24.55 5.33
N ARG A 58 2.69 -23.86 4.18
CA ARG A 58 2.34 -24.44 2.86
C ARG A 58 3.45 -25.30 2.24
N GLY A 59 4.65 -25.33 2.83
CA GLY A 59 5.80 -26.04 2.27
C GLY A 59 6.34 -25.42 0.98
N GLU A 60 6.02 -24.16 0.69
CA GLU A 60 6.49 -23.46 -0.51
C GLU A 60 7.96 -23.05 -0.35
N SER A 61 8.74 -23.13 -1.44
CA SER A 61 10.11 -22.63 -1.44
C SER A 61 10.11 -21.11 -1.25
N ILE A 62 10.54 -20.63 -0.09
CA ILE A 62 10.58 -19.19 0.20
C ILE A 62 11.71 -18.57 -0.63
N ARG A 63 11.34 -17.78 -1.64
CA ARG A 63 12.28 -16.94 -2.39
C ARG A 63 12.30 -15.55 -1.75
N PRO A 64 13.34 -15.21 -0.96
CA PRO A 64 13.38 -13.94 -0.24
C PRO A 64 13.33 -12.72 -1.17
N SER A 65 13.85 -12.84 -2.39
CA SER A 65 13.78 -11.78 -3.42
C SER A 65 12.34 -11.40 -3.82
N ARG A 66 11.41 -12.35 -3.82
CA ARG A 66 9.99 -12.07 -4.13
C ARG A 66 9.31 -11.37 -2.97
N ALA A 67 9.60 -11.80 -1.74
CA ALA A 67 9.06 -11.18 -0.54
C ALA A 67 9.53 -9.73 -0.41
N LEU A 68 10.84 -9.49 -0.60
CA LEU A 68 11.42 -8.16 -0.58
C LEU A 68 10.82 -7.24 -1.65
N ARG A 69 10.63 -7.72 -2.89
CA ARG A 69 9.98 -6.92 -3.95
C ARG A 69 8.55 -6.52 -3.56
N ARG A 70 7.81 -7.39 -2.86
CA ARG A 70 6.47 -7.07 -2.36
C ARG A 70 6.50 -6.04 -1.24
N THR A 71 7.46 -6.16 -0.33
CA THR A 71 7.70 -5.18 0.75
C THR A 71 8.06 -3.80 0.20
N VAL A 72 8.98 -3.73 -0.76
CA VAL A 72 9.35 -2.47 -1.45
C VAL A 72 8.16 -1.91 -2.22
N GLY A 73 7.39 -2.78 -2.89
CA GLY A 73 6.16 -2.37 -3.57
C GLY A 73 5.18 -1.69 -2.62
N LYS A 74 4.94 -2.27 -1.44
CA LYS A 74 4.10 -1.66 -0.38
C LYS A 74 4.68 -0.33 0.11
N ALA A 75 5.99 -0.27 0.37
CA ALA A 75 6.63 0.97 0.83
C ALA A 75 6.48 2.12 -0.19
N VAL A 76 6.70 1.84 -1.48
CA VAL A 76 6.51 2.84 -2.56
C VAL A 76 5.04 3.23 -2.68
N GLU A 77 4.14 2.27 -2.65
CA GLU A 77 2.70 2.51 -2.70
C GLU A 77 2.26 3.46 -1.57
N TYR A 78 2.75 3.26 -0.34
CA TYR A 78 2.49 4.17 0.78
C TYR A 78 2.99 5.59 0.53
N VAL A 79 4.22 5.75 0.05
CA VAL A 79 4.77 7.08 -0.26
C VAL A 79 3.91 7.78 -1.32
N CYS A 80 3.47 7.05 -2.34
CA CYS A 80 2.56 7.58 -3.36
C CYS A 80 1.21 8.01 -2.77
N TRP A 81 0.60 7.19 -1.91
CA TRP A 81 -0.66 7.53 -1.26
C TRP A 81 -0.53 8.72 -0.31
N VAL A 82 0.61 8.88 0.37
CA VAL A 82 0.89 10.04 1.24
C VAL A 82 0.94 11.32 0.41
N ILE A 83 1.71 11.36 -0.68
CA ILE A 83 1.80 12.54 -1.54
C ILE A 83 0.43 12.87 -2.15
N LEU A 84 -0.32 11.85 -2.58
CA LEU A 84 -1.67 12.01 -3.11
C LEU A 84 -2.61 12.60 -2.05
N ALA A 85 -2.62 12.04 -0.85
CA ALA A 85 -3.48 12.46 0.26
C ALA A 85 -3.21 13.91 0.66
N SER A 86 -1.94 14.31 0.79
CA SER A 86 -1.56 15.70 1.10
C SER A 86 -1.91 16.65 -0.05
N THR A 87 -1.77 16.22 -1.30
CA THR A 87 -2.19 17.02 -2.47
C THR A 87 -3.69 17.28 -2.44
N LEU A 88 -4.49 16.24 -2.15
CA LEU A 88 -5.95 16.35 -2.03
C LEU A 88 -6.35 17.22 -0.83
N SER A 89 -5.67 17.09 0.31
CA SER A 89 -5.91 17.92 1.49
C SER A 89 -5.76 19.41 1.18
N VAL A 90 -4.69 19.78 0.46
CA VAL A 90 -4.46 21.16 0.01
C VAL A 90 -5.50 21.58 -1.03
N ALA A 91 -5.82 20.73 -2.00
CA ALA A 91 -6.76 21.05 -3.08
C ALA A 91 -8.18 21.33 -2.58
N PHE A 92 -8.64 20.59 -1.57
CA PHE A 92 -9.95 20.75 -0.96
C PHE A 92 -9.94 21.58 0.33
N ASN A 93 -8.76 22.07 0.73
CA ASN A 93 -8.53 22.83 1.96
C ASN A 93 -9.12 22.14 3.20
N THR A 94 -8.95 20.82 3.31
CA THR A 94 -9.47 20.03 4.44
C THR A 94 -8.59 18.83 4.77
N GLN A 95 -8.15 18.77 6.03
CA GLN A 95 -7.32 17.68 6.54
C GLN A 95 -8.07 16.34 6.66
N LEU A 96 -9.41 16.35 6.59
CA LEU A 96 -10.24 15.16 6.73
C LEU A 96 -10.00 14.16 5.59
N ILE A 97 -9.78 14.65 4.37
CA ILE A 97 -9.57 13.79 3.21
C ILE A 97 -8.29 12.98 3.37
N GLU A 98 -7.25 13.60 3.90
CA GLU A 98 -5.98 12.95 4.15
C GLU A 98 -6.12 11.76 5.11
N TRP A 99 -6.84 11.96 6.22
CA TRP A 99 -7.07 10.91 7.22
C TRP A 99 -7.94 9.78 6.67
N ILE A 100 -8.94 10.08 5.84
CA ILE A 100 -9.79 9.08 5.20
C ILE A 100 -8.96 8.23 4.22
N VAL A 101 -8.21 8.88 3.33
CA VAL A 101 -7.40 8.18 2.31
C VAL A 101 -6.36 7.29 2.98
N LEU A 102 -5.61 7.82 3.97
CA LEU A 102 -4.61 7.03 4.70
C LEU A 102 -5.25 5.94 5.55
N GLY A 103 -6.42 6.19 6.15
CA GLY A 103 -7.19 5.19 6.88
C GLY A 103 -7.57 3.99 6.00
N ILE A 104 -7.99 4.23 4.76
CA ILE A 104 -8.30 3.18 3.78
C ILE A 104 -7.03 2.38 3.44
N VAL A 105 -5.91 3.05 3.18
CA VAL A 105 -4.64 2.40 2.83
C VAL A 105 -4.13 1.52 3.98
N MET A 106 -4.17 2.03 5.22
CA MET A 106 -3.85 1.23 6.42
C MET A 106 -4.81 0.05 6.60
N GLY A 107 -6.10 0.26 6.32
CA GLY A 107 -7.10 -0.80 6.34
C GLY A 107 -6.75 -1.97 5.42
N ASN A 108 -6.29 -1.67 4.21
CA ASN A 108 -5.87 -2.70 3.26
C ASN A 108 -4.69 -3.55 3.76
N GLU A 109 -3.75 -2.94 4.49
CA GLU A 109 -2.65 -3.69 5.12
C GLU A 109 -3.10 -4.53 6.29
N LEU A 110 -3.97 -4.01 7.15
CA LEU A 110 -4.54 -4.77 8.25
C LEU A 110 -5.27 -6.02 7.74
N LEU A 111 -6.02 -5.91 6.64
CA LEU A 111 -6.65 -7.07 6.00
C LEU A 111 -5.64 -8.10 5.48
N SER A 112 -4.51 -7.64 4.92
CA SER A 112 -3.40 -8.51 4.50
C SER A 112 -2.84 -9.29 5.68
N ILE A 113 -2.59 -8.62 6.82
CA ILE A 113 -2.09 -9.24 8.05
C ILE A 113 -3.09 -10.25 8.59
N ILE A 114 -4.38 -9.88 8.69
CA ILE A 114 -5.44 -10.75 9.19
C ILE A 114 -5.54 -11.99 8.31
N THR A 115 -5.52 -11.83 6.99
CA THR A 115 -5.54 -12.94 6.03
C THR A 115 -4.37 -13.91 6.27
N ASN A 116 -3.15 -13.39 6.38
CA ASN A 116 -1.95 -14.19 6.64
C ASN A 116 -2.01 -14.89 8.03
N TYR A 117 -2.58 -14.23 9.04
CA TYR A 117 -2.73 -14.78 10.39
C TYR A 117 -3.72 -15.97 10.43
N PHE A 118 -4.87 -15.85 9.78
CA PHE A 118 -5.87 -16.92 9.70
C PHE A 118 -5.36 -18.13 8.93
N GLU A 119 -4.55 -17.89 7.91
CA GLU A 119 -3.92 -18.94 7.11
C GLU A 119 -2.99 -19.83 7.96
N ILE A 120 -2.25 -19.23 8.90
CA ILE A 120 -1.44 -19.96 9.88
C ILE A 120 -2.30 -20.82 10.80
N HIS A 121 -3.54 -20.43 11.08
CA HIS A 121 -4.50 -21.21 11.89
C HIS A 121 -5.31 -22.23 11.07
N GLY A 122 -5.13 -22.27 9.75
CA GLY A 122 -5.76 -23.26 8.86
C GLY A 122 -7.02 -22.79 8.15
N TYR A 123 -7.39 -21.51 8.29
CA TYR A 123 -8.51 -20.91 7.58
C TYR A 123 -7.99 -20.13 6.36
N LYS A 124 -8.50 -20.44 5.17
CA LYS A 124 -8.10 -19.75 3.93
C LYS A 124 -9.12 -18.64 3.65
N ILE A 125 -8.94 -17.49 4.28
CA ILE A 125 -9.83 -16.33 4.08
C ILE A 125 -9.17 -15.41 3.05
N GLN A 126 -9.88 -15.02 2.00
CA GLN A 126 -9.42 -14.02 1.04
C GLN A 126 -9.97 -12.65 1.46
N GLY A 127 -9.20 -11.57 1.35
CA GLY A 127 -9.48 -10.26 1.97
C GLY A 127 -10.95 -9.78 1.92
N LEU A 128 -11.61 -9.83 0.77
CA LEU A 128 -13.01 -9.40 0.62
C LEU A 128 -14.03 -10.33 1.33
N ASN A 129 -13.67 -11.59 1.58
CA ASN A 129 -14.50 -12.51 2.38
C ASN A 129 -14.43 -12.20 3.89
N ILE A 130 -13.38 -11.52 4.39
CA ILE A 130 -13.31 -11.08 5.80
C ILE A 130 -14.39 -10.05 6.08
N PHE A 131 -14.55 -9.06 5.19
CA PHE A 131 -15.62 -8.07 5.30
C PHE A 131 -17.01 -8.68 5.24
N LYS A 132 -17.18 -9.77 4.48
CA LYS A 132 -18.43 -10.53 4.45
C LYS A 132 -18.71 -11.22 5.78
N ILE A 133 -17.72 -11.91 6.36
CA ILE A 133 -17.85 -12.60 7.66
C ILE A 133 -18.06 -11.59 8.82
N VAL A 134 -17.39 -10.45 8.77
CA VAL A 134 -17.51 -9.39 9.79
C VAL A 134 -18.81 -8.60 9.62
N GLY A 135 -19.21 -8.27 8.40
CA GLY A 135 -20.47 -7.57 8.08
C GLY A 135 -21.70 -8.41 8.42
N GLU A 136 -21.67 -9.71 8.11
CA GLU A 136 -22.73 -10.67 8.45
C GLU A 136 -22.86 -10.85 9.97
N LYS A 137 -21.75 -10.79 10.73
CA LYS A 137 -21.78 -10.77 12.20
C LYS A 137 -22.16 -9.41 12.80
N ALA A 138 -21.96 -8.32 12.07
CA ALA A 138 -22.29 -6.96 12.50
C ALA A 138 -23.70 -6.51 12.07
N GLY A 139 -24.46 -7.37 11.36
CA GLY A 139 -25.81 -7.06 10.87
C GLY A 139 -25.84 -6.05 9.73
N ILE A 140 -24.74 -5.89 8.98
CA ILE A 140 -24.62 -4.97 7.85
C ILE A 140 -24.74 -5.76 6.55
N ASP A 141 -25.77 -5.48 5.76
CA ASP A 141 -26.04 -6.13 4.48
C ASP A 141 -24.91 -5.83 3.48
N THR A 142 -24.02 -6.80 3.26
CA THR A 142 -22.78 -6.64 2.48
C THR A 142 -22.99 -7.05 1.01
N SER A 143 -24.14 -6.70 0.44
CA SER A 143 -24.63 -7.22 -0.85
C SER A 143 -24.11 -6.48 -2.10
N GLU A 144 -23.44 -5.34 -1.97
CA GLU A 144 -22.95 -4.55 -3.13
C GLU A 144 -21.49 -4.78 -3.54
N VAL A 145 -20.72 -5.61 -2.82
CA VAL A 145 -19.34 -5.93 -3.24
C VAL A 145 -19.36 -7.19 -4.10
N THR A 146 -19.44 -7.01 -5.41
CA THR A 146 -19.31 -8.08 -6.39
C THR A 146 -17.87 -8.59 -6.43
N VAL A 147 -17.65 -9.81 -5.94
CA VAL A 147 -16.35 -10.49 -5.97
C VAL A 147 -16.35 -11.48 -7.13
N GLU A 148 -15.63 -11.17 -8.21
CA GLU A 148 -15.29 -12.16 -9.21
C GLU A 148 -14.39 -13.25 -8.59
N LYS A 149 -14.80 -14.52 -8.75
CA LYS A 149 -14.02 -15.68 -8.36
C LYS A 149 -12.75 -15.75 -9.20
N ILE A 150 -11.59 -15.57 -8.57
CA ILE A 150 -10.32 -15.97 -9.19
C ILE A 150 -10.27 -17.51 -9.20
N PRO A 151 -10.19 -18.17 -10.37
CA PRO A 151 -10.17 -19.63 -10.45
C PRO A 151 -8.89 -20.20 -9.85
N GLU A 152 -9.03 -21.21 -8.97
CA GLU A 152 -7.91 -22.02 -8.51
C GLU A 152 -7.28 -22.78 -9.69
N LYS A 153 -6.03 -22.47 -10.05
CA LYS A 153 -5.20 -23.36 -10.87
C LYS A 153 -3.91 -23.76 -10.17
N LYS A 154 -4.02 -24.94 -9.54
CA LYS A 154 -3.11 -26.10 -9.60
C LYS A 154 -1.66 -25.81 -10.00
N ALA A 155 -0.75 -25.89 -9.03
CA ALA A 155 0.68 -26.15 -9.27
C ALA A 155 1.11 -27.50 -8.64
N LYS A 156 0.35 -28.57 -8.94
CA LYS A 156 0.85 -29.95 -8.94
C LYS A 156 0.87 -30.44 -10.40
N LYS A 157 1.91 -30.09 -11.17
CA LYS A 157 2.21 -30.77 -12.44
C LYS A 157 3.63 -30.55 -13.01
N ASN A 158 4.65 -30.33 -12.17
CA ASN A 158 6.04 -30.30 -12.63
C ASN A 158 6.96 -31.34 -11.96
N ALA A 159 6.42 -32.31 -11.21
CA ALA A 159 7.21 -33.41 -10.65
C ALA A 159 7.25 -34.66 -11.56
N ASP A 160 6.20 -34.95 -12.33
CA ASP A 160 6.11 -36.18 -13.15
C ASP A 160 6.64 -36.04 -14.60
N LYS A 161 7.43 -35.01 -14.90
CA LYS A 161 8.03 -34.85 -16.24
C LYS A 161 9.56 -34.94 -16.26
N ALA A 162 10.16 -35.36 -15.14
CA ALA A 162 11.59 -35.64 -15.04
C ALA A 162 11.90 -37.16 -15.07
N GLU A 163 10.88 -38.02 -15.22
CA GLU A 163 11.02 -39.49 -15.25
C GLU A 163 10.42 -40.12 -16.53
N LYS A 164 10.51 -39.41 -17.66
CA LYS A 164 10.33 -39.99 -19.00
C LYS A 164 11.41 -39.52 -19.94
#